data_AF-A0ABD3N2A9-F1
#
_entry.id   AF-A0ABD3N2A9-F1
#
_cell.length_a   1.000
_cell.length_b   1.000
_cell.length_c   1.000
_cell.angle_alpha   90.00
_cell.angle_beta   90.00
_cell.angle_gamma   90.00
#
_symmetry.space_group_name_H-M   'P 1'
#
loop_
_entity.id
_entity.type
_entity.pdbx_description
1 polymer ?
#
loop_
_entity_poly.entity_id
_entity_poly.type
_entity_poly.pdbx_seq_one_letter_code
_entity_poly.pdbx_strand_id
1 'polypeptide(L)'
;APSTTTSASTSTSTRGGYIMKMPPLADGRSITECHTCAVYSQGLETFRVPMTLYEMNREKVVHSMRAVLANNDNIDTLDSSSSSKTKKKGLILLQGGKQTTRYDTDHEPEFRQESYFHYLFGASQYPDCYGTLSIPEGVPSLFVPTWGVDIETVCGPCPNFEYVKEELGIENVYSVDELDEFVEKELKRMSMVDDNNDDDGDSAPPKLFLLKGLNTDSGNFATPAHFGGIEKYNKFRDEDTLFHCIAECRVTKVCDTKELIDYDFADWRWELIMIFPPQSPAEIDLLRYTNWVSSMAHVEVMRACKPGMMEYQLESLFKHHTYTHGGCRHMSYTCICACGPNANILHYGHGGRPNNGRLLKSSDIALLDMGAEYHCYASDITCSFPVSGTFTEDQRSIYESVLNAQKSVLRELRPGVSWVDMHREAEREILRGLIKCGVLLADDGSGNDGSNNNIDSVTQRMLDVDLGAIFMPHGMGHLIGLDTHDVGGYAKGTPHRSTRPGLRKLRTARVIEEGMVLTVEPGCYFIDPLLNMALSDERQRKFINVDRLRDFRGFGGVRLEDDVWVTADGCENLTLCPRATEEVLDVMNGEDWPPKMDVMPELKRAWAVCEGGKMVKKEQS
;
A
#
# COMPACT_ATOMS: atom_id res chain seq x y z
N ALA A 1 -1.18 69.93 -19.79
CA ALA A 1 -2.61 69.65 -19.97
C ALA A 1 -2.99 69.91 -21.43
N PRO A 2 -3.99 69.22 -21.99
CA PRO A 2 -4.23 67.78 -21.87
C PRO A 2 -4.44 67.11 -23.24
N SER A 3 -4.20 65.80 -23.36
CA SER A 3 -4.85 64.97 -24.41
C SER A 3 -4.86 63.50 -24.02
N THR A 4 -6.00 62.87 -24.21
CA THR A 4 -6.33 61.47 -23.85
C THR A 4 -5.71 60.44 -24.80
N THR A 5 -5.26 59.32 -24.25
CA THR A 5 -5.16 58.04 -24.97
C THR A 5 -5.75 56.91 -24.12
N THR A 6 -6.75 56.23 -24.67
CA THR A 6 -7.40 55.05 -24.12
C THR A 6 -6.50 53.81 -24.23
N SER A 7 -6.23 53.14 -23.10
CA SER A 7 -5.61 51.81 -23.09
C SER A 7 -6.67 50.73 -22.90
N ALA A 8 -6.83 49.84 -23.88
CA ALA A 8 -7.69 48.66 -23.73
C ALA A 8 -7.03 47.65 -22.78
N SER A 9 -7.76 47.22 -21.75
CA SER A 9 -7.30 46.17 -20.83
C SER A 9 -7.65 44.78 -21.37
N THR A 10 -6.72 44.13 -22.06
CA THR A 10 -6.79 42.69 -22.31
C THR A 10 -6.53 41.95 -21.00
N SER A 11 -7.59 41.51 -20.33
CA SER A 11 -7.49 40.68 -19.12
C SER A 11 -7.11 39.25 -19.48
N THR A 12 -5.82 38.99 -19.67
CA THR A 12 -5.27 37.63 -19.61
C THR A 12 -5.40 37.12 -18.18
N SER A 13 -6.48 36.39 -17.90
CA SER A 13 -6.65 35.64 -16.66
C SER A 13 -5.62 34.52 -16.62
N THR A 14 -4.43 34.81 -16.06
CA THR A 14 -3.54 33.79 -15.54
C THR A 14 -4.24 33.19 -14.33
N ARG A 15 -4.93 32.05 -14.53
CA ARG A 15 -5.39 31.20 -13.42
C ARG A 15 -4.17 30.88 -12.56
N GLY A 16 -4.09 31.46 -11.36
CA GLY A 16 -3.09 31.06 -10.39
C GLY A 16 -3.31 29.59 -10.05
N GLY A 17 -2.25 28.79 -10.12
CA GLY A 17 -2.34 27.40 -9.67
C GLY A 17 -2.71 27.38 -8.19
N TYR A 18 -3.88 26.83 -7.87
CA TYR A 18 -4.29 26.58 -6.50
C TYR A 18 -3.43 25.44 -5.95
N ILE A 19 -2.26 25.78 -5.39
CA ILE A 19 -1.50 24.84 -4.57
C ILE A 19 -2.34 24.57 -3.34
N MET A 20 -2.98 23.41 -3.32
CA MET A 20 -3.80 22.97 -2.21
C MET A 20 -2.86 22.55 -1.08
N LYS A 21 -2.64 23.45 -0.13
CA LYS A 21 -1.77 23.20 1.02
C LYS A 21 -2.38 22.13 1.92
N MET A 22 -1.54 21.24 2.48
CA MET A 22 -1.95 20.56 3.70
C MET A 22 -2.29 21.60 4.78
N PRO A 23 -3.29 21.34 5.65
CA PRO A 23 -3.56 22.22 6.77
C PRO A 23 -2.31 22.32 7.66
N PRO A 24 -2.00 23.51 8.21
CA PRO A 24 -0.87 23.67 9.12
C PRO A 24 -1.04 22.78 10.36
N LEU A 25 0.09 22.44 10.99
CA LEU A 25 0.12 21.72 12.27
C LEU A 25 -0.83 22.40 13.27
N ALA A 26 -1.63 21.59 13.98
CA ALA A 26 -2.73 22.02 14.84
C ALA A 26 -2.29 22.87 16.05
N ASP A 27 -0.98 22.92 16.31
CA ASP A 27 -0.32 23.71 17.36
C ASP A 27 0.21 25.08 16.86
N GLY A 28 0.12 25.36 15.55
CA GLY A 28 0.63 26.58 14.94
C GLY A 28 2.15 26.68 14.82
N ARG A 29 2.91 25.62 15.10
CA ARG A 29 4.37 25.61 14.92
C ARG A 29 4.75 25.56 13.45
N SER A 30 5.88 26.21 13.14
CA SER A 30 6.49 26.12 11.81
C SER A 30 7.06 24.71 11.58
N ILE A 31 7.01 24.24 10.33
CA ILE A 31 7.61 22.98 9.84
C ILE A 31 9.15 22.96 10.01
N THR A 32 9.75 24.02 10.57
CA THR A 32 11.20 24.25 10.69
C THR A 32 11.81 23.93 12.06
N GLU A 33 11.05 23.65 13.12
CA GLU A 33 11.56 23.79 14.51
C GLU A 33 11.88 22.49 15.29
N CYS A 34 11.64 21.29 14.73
CA CYS A 34 12.12 20.06 15.37
C CYS A 34 13.56 19.74 14.91
N HIS A 35 14.54 20.20 15.70
CA HIS A 35 15.98 20.02 15.43
C HIS A 35 16.62 18.84 16.19
N THR A 36 15.82 17.97 16.83
CA THR A 36 16.32 16.99 17.82
C THR A 36 16.02 15.52 17.51
N CYS A 37 15.43 15.20 16.36
CA CYS A 37 15.25 13.81 15.91
C CYS A 37 15.58 13.64 14.42
N ALA A 38 16.13 12.46 14.09
CA ALA A 38 16.45 12.07 12.73
C ALA A 38 15.16 11.90 11.89
N VAL A 39 15.11 12.54 10.72
CA VAL A 39 13.90 12.69 9.89
C VAL A 39 14.27 12.70 8.41
N TYR A 40 13.58 11.90 7.60
CA TYR A 40 13.60 12.04 6.14
C TYR A 40 12.55 13.05 5.65
N SER A 41 12.92 13.89 4.70
CA SER A 41 12.01 14.82 4.00
C SER A 41 12.60 15.27 2.68
N GLN A 42 11.77 15.48 1.66
CA GLN A 42 12.14 16.14 0.40
C GLN A 42 12.03 17.69 0.51
N GLY A 43 11.89 18.24 1.72
CA GLY A 43 11.76 19.66 1.99
C GLY A 43 10.37 20.23 1.65
N LEU A 44 10.28 21.55 1.52
CA LEU A 44 9.05 22.29 1.20
C LEU A 44 7.88 21.90 2.13
N GLU A 45 6.72 21.52 1.57
CA GLU A 45 5.53 21.06 2.28
C GLU A 45 5.44 19.51 2.32
N THR A 46 6.52 18.79 1.98
CA THR A 46 6.52 17.32 1.97
C THR A 46 6.56 16.72 3.36
N PHE A 47 5.99 15.53 3.51
CA PHE A 47 5.92 14.86 4.82
C PHE A 47 7.30 14.54 5.39
N ARG A 48 7.42 14.75 6.69
CA ARG A 48 8.61 14.49 7.50
C ARG A 48 8.47 13.10 8.14
N VAL A 49 9.16 12.10 7.60
CA VAL A 49 9.14 10.73 8.13
C VAL A 49 10.13 10.65 9.30
N PRO A 50 9.68 10.38 10.55
CA PRO A 50 10.58 10.24 11.69
C PRO A 50 11.30 8.89 11.63
N MET A 51 12.62 8.87 11.87
CA MET A 51 13.38 7.61 11.84
C MET A 51 13.04 6.64 12.99
N THR A 52 12.36 7.13 14.02
CA THR A 52 11.78 6.30 15.10
C THR A 52 10.75 5.29 14.57
N LEU A 53 10.15 5.53 13.39
CA LEU A 53 9.33 4.54 12.68
C LEU A 53 10.12 3.22 12.49
N TYR A 54 11.36 3.32 12.00
CA TYR A 54 12.23 2.16 11.75
C TYR A 54 12.75 1.54 13.05
N GLU A 55 12.93 2.35 14.10
CA GLU A 55 13.24 1.87 15.44
C GLU A 55 12.13 0.96 15.98
N MET A 56 10.88 1.42 15.96
CA MET A 56 9.70 0.64 16.36
C MET A 56 9.55 -0.64 15.51
N ASN A 57 9.86 -0.58 14.21
CA ASN A 57 9.84 -1.76 13.35
C ASN A 57 10.90 -2.80 13.72
N ARG A 58 12.12 -2.37 14.11
CA ARG A 58 13.16 -3.25 14.65
C ARG A 58 12.72 -3.88 15.97
N GLU A 59 12.10 -3.12 16.86
CA GLU A 59 11.55 -3.63 18.13
C GLU A 59 10.49 -4.71 17.91
N LYS A 60 9.50 -4.46 17.03
CA LYS A 60 8.46 -5.44 16.63
C LYS A 60 9.08 -6.75 16.14
N VAL A 61 10.07 -6.67 15.26
CA VAL A 61 10.74 -7.87 14.70
C VAL A 61 11.60 -8.59 15.74
N VAL A 62 12.34 -7.87 16.58
CA VAL A 62 13.14 -8.46 17.66
C VAL A 62 12.24 -9.13 18.70
N HIS A 63 11.11 -8.53 19.06
CA HIS A 63 10.11 -9.15 19.93
C HIS A 63 9.55 -10.44 19.31
N SER A 64 9.10 -10.38 18.05
CA SER A 64 8.58 -11.53 17.29
C SER A 64 9.60 -12.68 17.22
N MET A 65 10.86 -12.38 16.89
CA MET A 65 11.96 -13.36 16.88
C MET A 65 12.21 -13.97 18.27
N ARG A 66 12.24 -13.16 19.34
CA ARG A 66 12.41 -13.65 20.73
C ARG A 66 11.24 -14.56 21.17
N ALA A 67 10.03 -14.28 20.71
CA ALA A 67 8.83 -15.07 20.99
C ALA A 67 8.86 -16.42 20.25
N VAL A 68 9.14 -16.43 18.94
CA VAL A 68 9.24 -17.66 18.15
C VAL A 68 10.34 -18.57 18.67
N LEU A 69 11.51 -18.01 19.01
CA LEU A 69 12.60 -18.78 19.61
C LEU A 69 12.22 -19.33 21.01
N ALA A 70 11.33 -18.67 21.78
CA ALA A 70 10.80 -19.22 23.04
C ALA A 70 10.00 -20.50 22.87
N ASN A 71 9.18 -20.54 21.82
CA ASN A 71 8.22 -21.61 21.63
C ASN A 71 8.86 -22.84 20.98
N ASN A 72 9.94 -22.64 20.22
CA ASN A 72 10.74 -23.74 19.66
C ASN A 72 11.54 -24.48 20.74
N ASP A 73 12.06 -23.79 21.76
CA ASP A 73 12.81 -24.41 22.87
C ASP A 73 11.92 -25.32 23.76
N ASN A 74 10.60 -25.10 23.76
CA ASN A 74 9.64 -25.80 24.64
C ASN A 74 9.00 -27.07 24.01
N ILE A 75 9.43 -27.52 22.83
CA ILE A 75 8.79 -28.67 22.15
C ILE A 75 9.13 -30.03 22.79
N ASP A 76 10.21 -30.15 23.55
CA ASP A 76 10.65 -31.42 24.17
C ASP A 76 10.40 -31.56 25.69
N THR A 77 9.92 -30.52 26.39
CA THR A 77 9.67 -30.60 27.85
C THR A 77 8.32 -30.02 28.30
N LEU A 78 7.37 -30.92 28.55
CA LEU A 78 6.15 -30.65 29.31
C LEU A 78 6.46 -30.56 30.83
N ASP A 79 7.11 -29.49 31.28
CA ASP A 79 7.08 -29.10 32.70
C ASP A 79 6.84 -27.59 32.85
N SER A 80 5.77 -27.26 33.56
CA SER A 80 5.25 -25.90 33.72
C SER A 80 5.76 -25.25 35.00
N SER A 81 7.09 -25.23 35.19
CA SER A 81 7.69 -24.69 36.42
C SER A 81 9.13 -24.14 36.33
N SER A 82 9.60 -23.66 35.16
CA SER A 82 10.92 -23.01 35.05
C SER A 82 10.94 -21.82 34.08
N SER A 83 11.00 -20.60 34.61
CA SER A 83 11.25 -19.37 33.84
C SER A 83 12.74 -19.05 33.73
N SER A 84 13.50 -19.95 33.08
CA SER A 84 14.91 -19.71 32.78
C SER A 84 15.07 -18.48 31.87
N LYS A 85 15.86 -17.50 32.30
CA LYS A 85 16.13 -16.25 31.57
C LYS A 85 17.31 -16.39 30.60
N THR A 86 17.35 -17.46 29.80
CA THR A 86 18.32 -17.58 28.71
C THR A 86 18.10 -16.45 27.70
N LYS A 87 19.10 -15.56 27.56
CA LYS A 87 19.06 -14.47 26.57
C LYS A 87 19.16 -15.09 25.19
N LYS A 88 18.06 -15.10 24.44
CA LYS A 88 18.00 -15.79 23.13
C LYS A 88 18.98 -15.18 22.14
N LYS A 89 19.99 -15.98 21.77
CA LYS A 89 21.19 -15.52 21.06
C LYS A 89 21.02 -15.60 19.55
N GLY A 90 21.41 -14.53 18.86
CA GLY A 90 21.53 -14.52 17.41
C GLY A 90 21.55 -13.14 16.80
N LEU A 91 22.01 -13.10 15.56
CA LEU A 91 22.17 -11.89 14.76
C LEU A 91 21.33 -12.03 13.50
N ILE A 92 20.44 -11.07 13.24
CA ILE A 92 19.80 -10.91 11.94
C ILE A 92 20.80 -10.25 11.01
N LEU A 93 20.90 -10.72 9.76
CA LEU A 93 21.65 -10.05 8.70
C LEU A 93 20.77 -9.90 7.45
N LEU A 94 20.58 -8.66 7.03
CA LEU A 94 19.96 -8.28 5.76
C LEU A 94 20.98 -7.65 4.81
N GLN A 95 20.75 -7.85 3.52
CA GLN A 95 21.45 -7.16 2.44
C GLN A 95 20.46 -6.20 1.79
N GLY A 96 20.89 -4.95 1.60
CA GLY A 96 20.12 -3.94 0.89
C GLY A 96 20.05 -4.21 -0.61
N GLY A 97 19.18 -3.46 -1.27
CA GLY A 97 19.11 -3.37 -2.72
C GLY A 97 20.44 -2.89 -3.29
N LYS A 98 20.79 -3.41 -4.47
CA LYS A 98 22.03 -3.07 -5.18
C LYS A 98 21.73 -2.02 -6.24
N GLN A 99 22.68 -1.11 -6.50
CA GLN A 99 22.63 -0.36 -7.75
C GLN A 99 22.80 -1.35 -8.91
N THR A 100 21.99 -1.18 -9.95
CA THR A 100 22.02 -2.03 -11.14
C THR A 100 22.20 -1.19 -12.39
N THR A 101 22.56 -1.83 -13.50
CA THR A 101 22.60 -1.20 -14.81
C THR A 101 21.59 -1.85 -15.75
N ARG A 102 21.18 -1.12 -16.79
CA ARG A 102 20.34 -1.65 -17.86
C ARG A 102 21.16 -2.59 -18.75
N TYR A 103 21.02 -3.89 -18.52
CA TYR A 103 21.71 -4.96 -19.25
C TYR A 103 23.23 -4.82 -19.21
N ASP A 104 23.88 -4.59 -20.35
CA ASP A 104 25.33 -4.44 -20.54
C ASP A 104 25.77 -2.97 -20.70
N THR A 105 24.87 -2.02 -20.45
CA THR A 105 25.15 -0.57 -20.52
C THR A 105 25.62 0.00 -19.18
N ASP A 106 26.09 1.25 -19.20
CA ASP A 106 26.39 2.10 -18.05
C ASP A 106 25.17 2.87 -17.52
N HIS A 107 23.98 2.67 -18.11
CA HIS A 107 22.78 3.37 -17.67
C HIS A 107 22.21 2.73 -16.40
N GLU A 108 22.42 3.41 -15.28
CA GLU A 108 21.81 3.13 -14.00
C GLU A 108 20.32 3.55 -13.98
N PRO A 109 19.37 2.64 -13.69
CA PRO A 109 18.00 3.01 -13.33
C PRO A 109 17.97 3.71 -11.98
N GLU A 110 16.89 4.43 -11.71
CA GLU A 110 16.67 5.06 -10.40
C GLU A 110 16.63 4.00 -9.29
N PHE A 111 17.40 4.23 -8.22
CA PHE A 111 17.49 3.30 -7.09
C PHE A 111 16.23 3.33 -6.22
N ARG A 112 15.71 2.15 -5.91
CA ARG A 112 14.64 1.94 -4.92
C ARG A 112 15.08 0.78 -4.01
N GLN A 113 15.10 1.04 -2.71
CA GLN A 113 15.59 0.11 -1.69
C GLN A 113 14.76 -1.19 -1.62
N GLU A 114 15.39 -2.28 -1.18
CA GLU A 114 14.71 -3.55 -0.89
C GLU A 114 13.76 -3.36 0.31
N SER A 115 12.52 -3.86 0.21
CA SER A 115 11.43 -3.52 1.13
C SER A 115 11.65 -4.02 2.56
N TYR A 116 12.21 -5.21 2.77
CA TYR A 116 12.51 -5.72 4.11
C TYR A 116 13.70 -5.00 4.77
N PHE A 117 14.72 -4.64 3.99
CA PHE A 117 15.83 -3.80 4.44
C PHE A 117 15.34 -2.41 4.82
N HIS A 118 14.54 -1.78 3.95
CA HIS A 118 13.96 -0.47 4.23
C HIS A 118 13.09 -0.50 5.50
N TYR A 119 12.26 -1.52 5.68
CA TYR A 119 11.39 -1.69 6.87
C TYR A 119 12.16 -1.62 8.20
N LEU A 120 13.42 -2.07 8.26
CA LEU A 120 14.24 -2.03 9.47
C LEU A 120 15.19 -0.83 9.58
N PHE A 121 15.61 -0.25 8.46
CA PHE A 121 16.74 0.71 8.44
C PHE A 121 16.41 2.09 7.86
N GLY A 122 15.29 2.29 7.16
CA GLY A 122 14.91 3.59 6.55
C GLY A 122 15.83 4.12 5.46
N ALA A 123 16.93 3.41 5.18
CA ALA A 123 18.04 3.79 4.30
C ALA A 123 17.67 3.74 2.80
N SER A 124 16.63 4.46 2.39
CA SER A 124 16.08 4.49 1.03
C SER A 124 17.06 4.97 -0.04
N GLN A 125 18.04 5.79 0.33
CA GLN A 125 19.00 6.42 -0.59
C GLN A 125 20.37 5.71 -0.66
N TYR A 126 20.53 4.60 0.07
CA TYR A 126 21.82 3.92 0.24
C TYR A 126 21.83 2.54 -0.44
N PRO A 127 22.32 2.42 -1.69
CA PRO A 127 22.51 1.14 -2.36
C PRO A 127 23.67 0.35 -1.76
N ASP A 128 23.69 -0.97 -2.05
CA ASP A 128 24.79 -1.89 -1.78
C ASP A 128 25.22 -2.01 -0.31
N CYS A 129 24.33 -1.61 0.60
CA CYS A 129 24.51 -1.69 2.04
C CYS A 129 24.16 -3.07 2.62
N TYR A 130 24.62 -3.32 3.84
CA TYR A 130 24.16 -4.42 4.68
C TYR A 130 23.71 -3.87 6.03
N GLY A 131 22.93 -4.65 6.76
CA GLY A 131 22.35 -4.24 8.02
C GLY A 131 22.19 -5.44 8.94
N THR A 132 22.69 -5.31 10.16
CA THR A 132 22.53 -6.33 11.20
C THR A 132 21.63 -5.83 12.31
N LEU A 133 20.92 -6.75 12.97
CA LEU A 133 20.12 -6.46 14.15
C LEU A 133 20.32 -7.55 15.20
N SER A 134 20.87 -7.17 16.36
CA SER A 134 21.05 -8.08 17.48
C SER A 134 19.70 -8.49 18.06
N ILE A 135 19.46 -9.80 18.19
CA ILE A 135 18.25 -10.31 18.87
C ILE A 135 18.33 -10.11 20.39
N PRO A 136 19.46 -10.40 21.10
CA PRO A 136 19.57 -10.13 22.53
C PRO A 136 19.42 -8.66 22.92
N GLU A 137 20.05 -7.73 22.19
CA GLU A 137 20.09 -6.31 22.59
C GLU A 137 19.11 -5.42 21.81
N GLY A 138 18.58 -5.84 20.65
CA GLY A 138 17.76 -4.98 19.79
C GLY A 138 18.54 -3.90 19.03
N VAL A 139 19.87 -3.93 19.13
CA VAL A 139 20.76 -2.91 18.58
C VAL A 139 20.97 -3.12 17.08
N PRO A 140 20.69 -2.12 16.22
CA PRO A 140 21.05 -2.15 14.81
C PRO A 140 22.53 -1.86 14.57
N SER A 141 23.04 -2.29 13.42
CA SER A 141 24.25 -1.75 12.81
C SER A 141 24.10 -1.72 11.29
N LEU A 142 24.62 -0.69 10.65
CA LEU A 142 24.54 -0.45 9.21
C LEU A 142 25.95 -0.48 8.61
N PHE A 143 26.09 -1.10 7.45
CA PHE A 143 27.34 -1.23 6.71
C PHE A 143 27.14 -0.55 5.37
N VAL A 144 27.84 0.56 5.13
CA VAL A 144 27.73 1.35 3.90
C VAL A 144 28.99 1.18 3.03
N PRO A 145 28.89 1.19 1.70
CA PRO A 145 30.07 1.13 0.84
C PRO A 145 31.02 2.31 1.11
N THR A 146 32.32 2.05 1.09
CA THR A 146 33.32 3.12 1.02
C THR A 146 33.54 3.52 -0.43
N TRP A 147 33.63 4.82 -0.68
CA TRP A 147 33.72 5.38 -2.03
C TRP A 147 35.07 6.06 -2.24
N GLY A 148 35.64 5.92 -3.43
CA GLY A 148 36.90 6.56 -3.80
C GLY A 148 36.71 7.99 -4.34
N VAL A 149 37.81 8.74 -4.42
CA VAL A 149 37.87 10.12 -4.92
C VAL A 149 37.23 10.27 -6.32
N ASP A 150 37.28 9.25 -7.16
CA ASP A 150 36.65 9.26 -8.48
C ASP A 150 35.12 9.40 -8.40
N ILE A 151 34.48 8.73 -7.43
CA ILE A 151 33.03 8.82 -7.20
C ILE A 151 32.68 10.18 -6.57
N GLU A 152 33.47 10.67 -5.61
CA GLU A 152 33.28 12.02 -5.06
C GLU A 152 33.37 13.11 -6.14
N THR A 153 34.21 12.90 -7.16
CA THR A 153 34.40 13.82 -8.29
C THR A 153 33.20 13.84 -9.24
N VAL A 154 32.50 12.71 -9.41
CA VAL A 154 31.39 12.57 -10.38
C VAL A 154 30.02 12.74 -9.72
N CYS A 155 29.81 12.13 -8.56
CA CYS A 155 28.52 12.08 -7.84
C CYS A 155 28.41 13.13 -6.73
N GLY A 156 29.49 13.82 -6.39
CA GLY A 156 29.56 14.77 -5.28
C GLY A 156 30.00 14.12 -3.95
N PRO A 157 30.15 14.92 -2.88
CA PRO A 157 30.71 14.45 -1.61
C PRO A 157 29.94 13.25 -1.04
N CYS A 158 30.64 12.16 -0.77
CA CYS A 158 30.03 11.00 -0.16
C CYS A 158 29.71 11.27 1.33
N PRO A 159 28.53 10.87 1.83
CA PRO A 159 28.22 10.93 3.25
C PRO A 159 29.28 10.22 4.09
N ASN A 160 29.88 10.92 5.05
CA ASN A 160 30.73 10.28 6.05
C ASN A 160 29.85 9.51 7.07
N PHE A 161 30.45 8.57 7.80
CA PHE A 161 29.68 7.72 8.71
C PHE A 161 28.92 8.51 9.79
N GLU A 162 29.43 9.66 10.26
CA GLU A 162 28.74 10.47 11.27
C GLU A 162 27.45 11.09 10.71
N TYR A 163 27.48 11.61 9.48
CA TYR A 163 26.28 12.07 8.79
C TYR A 163 25.25 10.94 8.64
N VAL A 164 25.68 9.73 8.29
CA VAL A 164 24.77 8.58 8.14
C VAL A 164 24.12 8.20 9.48
N LYS A 165 24.85 8.29 10.60
CA LYS A 165 24.28 8.09 11.94
C LYS A 165 23.21 9.14 12.24
N GLU A 166 23.52 10.42 12.02
CA GLU A 166 22.63 11.56 12.28
C GLU A 166 21.36 11.51 11.41
N GLU A 167 21.50 11.15 10.13
CA GLU A 167 20.38 11.10 9.18
C GLU A 167 19.41 9.93 9.44
N LEU A 168 19.94 8.76 9.81
CA LEU A 168 19.14 7.53 9.99
C LEU A 168 18.82 7.20 11.46
N GLY A 169 19.43 7.88 12.43
CA GLY A 169 19.30 7.56 13.85
C GLY A 169 19.89 6.18 14.21
N ILE A 170 21.02 5.81 13.60
CA ILE A 170 21.70 4.53 13.81
C ILE A 170 23.14 4.80 14.25
N GLU A 171 23.45 4.59 15.53
CA GLU A 171 24.78 4.87 16.10
C GLU A 171 25.93 4.02 15.51
N ASN A 172 25.63 2.78 15.11
CA ASN A 172 26.64 1.82 14.65
C ASN A 172 26.68 1.81 13.12
N VAL A 173 27.58 2.60 12.52
CA VAL A 173 27.82 2.65 11.07
C VAL A 173 29.28 2.28 10.77
N TYR A 174 29.48 1.35 9.83
CA TYR A 174 30.79 0.77 9.45
C TYR A 174 30.95 0.70 7.92
N SER A 175 32.17 0.40 7.44
CA SER A 175 32.36 -0.02 6.04
C SER A 175 31.78 -1.41 5.79
N VAL A 176 31.25 -1.66 4.59
CA VAL A 176 30.94 -3.02 4.08
C VAL A 176 32.16 -3.96 4.16
N ASP A 177 33.38 -3.43 4.05
CA ASP A 177 34.63 -4.21 4.18
C ASP A 177 34.81 -4.84 5.58
N GLU A 178 34.19 -4.25 6.61
CA GLU A 178 34.30 -4.70 8.01
C GLU A 178 33.27 -5.79 8.37
N LEU A 179 32.33 -6.11 7.46
CA LEU A 179 31.17 -6.96 7.73
C LEU A 179 31.52 -8.38 8.23
N ASP A 180 32.52 -9.04 7.61
CA ASP A 180 32.92 -10.40 8.00
C ASP A 180 33.54 -10.43 9.40
N GLU A 181 34.42 -9.47 9.71
CA GLU A 181 35.02 -9.34 11.04
C GLU A 181 33.96 -8.99 12.10
N PHE A 182 33.03 -8.08 11.78
CA PHE A 182 31.95 -7.72 12.69
C PHE A 182 31.06 -8.91 13.02
N VAL A 183 30.57 -9.64 12.02
CA VAL A 183 29.70 -10.82 12.24
C VAL A 183 30.44 -11.90 13.03
N GLU A 184 31.73 -12.13 12.75
CA GLU A 184 32.54 -13.10 13.48
C GLU A 184 32.73 -12.69 14.96
N LYS A 185 33.00 -11.41 15.22
CA LYS A 185 33.19 -10.84 16.55
C LYS A 185 31.90 -10.85 17.37
N GLU A 186 30.79 -10.50 16.75
CA GLU A 186 29.50 -10.34 17.43
C GLU A 186 28.88 -11.70 17.80
N LEU A 187 28.95 -12.70 16.91
CA LEU A 187 28.56 -14.07 17.24
C LEU A 187 29.45 -14.65 18.34
N LYS A 188 30.77 -14.41 18.32
CA LYS A 188 31.67 -14.83 19.43
C LYS A 188 31.32 -14.15 20.74
N ARG A 189 31.00 -12.85 20.73
CA ARG A 189 30.56 -12.10 21.91
C ARG A 189 29.31 -12.75 22.52
N MET A 190 28.30 -13.05 21.70
CA MET A 190 27.06 -13.69 22.16
C MET A 190 27.30 -15.07 22.77
N SER A 191 28.25 -15.86 22.23
CA SER A 191 28.63 -17.15 22.84
C SER A 191 29.16 -16.99 24.27
N MET A 192 30.10 -16.06 24.49
CA MET A 192 30.83 -15.89 25.77
C MET A 192 30.01 -15.31 26.93
N VAL A 193 28.80 -14.82 26.69
CA VAL A 193 28.00 -14.13 27.73
C VAL A 193 27.39 -15.11 28.76
N ASP A 194 27.25 -16.40 28.43
CA ASP A 194 26.63 -17.39 29.34
C ASP A 194 27.63 -18.10 30.29
N ASP A 195 28.93 -18.15 29.95
CA ASP A 195 29.97 -18.88 30.73
C ASP A 195 30.20 -18.33 32.17
N ASN A 196 29.49 -17.26 32.56
CA ASN A 196 29.71 -16.55 33.82
C ASN A 196 28.69 -16.84 34.93
N ASN A 197 27.70 -17.73 34.78
CA ASN A 197 26.78 -17.97 35.92
C ASN A 197 26.02 -19.31 36.09
N ASP A 198 25.96 -20.27 35.15
CA ASP A 198 25.34 -21.58 35.41
C ASP A 198 26.07 -22.74 34.70
N ASP A 199 26.23 -23.87 35.40
CA ASP A 199 27.08 -25.03 35.05
C ASP A 199 26.36 -26.07 34.13
N ASP A 200 25.45 -25.60 33.27
CA ASP A 200 24.73 -26.44 32.29
C ASP A 200 25.31 -26.21 30.88
N GLY A 201 26.26 -27.08 30.50
CA GLY A 201 27.05 -27.00 29.27
C GLY A 201 26.30 -27.34 27.96
N ASP A 202 25.05 -26.89 27.80
CA ASP A 202 24.17 -27.20 26.66
C ASP A 202 23.51 -25.95 26.03
N SER A 203 24.08 -24.75 26.22
CA SER A 203 23.60 -23.55 25.52
C SER A 203 23.92 -23.63 24.02
N ALA A 204 22.88 -23.66 23.18
CA ALA A 204 23.04 -23.70 21.73
C ALA A 204 23.79 -22.46 21.21
N PRO A 205 24.71 -22.60 20.23
CA PRO A 205 25.49 -21.49 19.71
C PRO A 205 24.60 -20.45 19.01
N PRO A 206 24.97 -19.15 19.06
CA PRO A 206 24.22 -18.07 18.42
C PRO A 206 24.07 -18.30 16.92
N LYS A 207 22.84 -18.12 16.42
CA LYS A 207 22.51 -18.29 15.01
C LYS A 207 22.64 -16.99 14.21
N LEU A 208 22.98 -17.12 12.93
CA LEU A 208 22.92 -16.06 11.93
C LEU A 208 21.61 -16.20 11.14
N PHE A 209 20.66 -15.30 11.38
CA PHE A 209 19.34 -15.33 10.73
C PHE A 209 19.36 -14.55 9.42
N LEU A 210 19.07 -15.23 8.31
CA LEU A 210 19.05 -14.69 6.96
C LEU A 210 17.63 -14.67 6.41
N LEU A 211 17.33 -13.70 5.55
CA LEU A 211 16.01 -13.54 4.96
C LEU A 211 15.80 -14.47 3.76
N LYS A 212 14.93 -15.48 3.92
CA LYS A 212 14.49 -16.34 2.83
C LYS A 212 13.03 -16.70 2.99
N GLY A 213 12.25 -16.54 1.94
CA GLY A 213 10.87 -17.01 1.95
C GLY A 213 10.09 -16.60 0.71
N LEU A 214 9.01 -17.33 0.46
CA LEU A 214 8.22 -17.20 -0.76
C LEU A 214 7.28 -15.99 -0.68
N ASN A 215 7.46 -15.01 -1.55
CA ASN A 215 6.44 -13.99 -1.79
C ASN A 215 5.25 -14.65 -2.53
N THR A 216 4.06 -14.55 -1.93
CA THR A 216 2.88 -15.36 -2.31
C THR A 216 2.16 -14.90 -3.57
N ASP A 217 2.60 -13.79 -4.18
CA ASP A 217 1.97 -13.15 -5.34
C ASP A 217 2.85 -13.19 -6.59
N SER A 218 4.16 -13.04 -6.42
CA SER A 218 5.15 -13.22 -7.49
C SER A 218 5.59 -14.68 -7.66
N GLY A 219 5.57 -15.48 -6.58
CA GLY A 219 6.19 -16.81 -6.55
C GLY A 219 7.73 -16.78 -6.43
N ASN A 220 8.33 -15.60 -6.25
CA ASN A 220 9.77 -15.45 -6.04
C ASN A 220 10.14 -15.64 -4.57
N PHE A 221 11.37 -16.07 -4.31
CA PHE A 221 11.93 -16.10 -2.96
C PHE A 221 12.68 -14.80 -2.65
N ALA A 222 12.51 -14.27 -1.45
CA ALA A 222 13.45 -13.30 -0.89
C ALA A 222 14.86 -13.92 -0.87
N THR A 223 15.86 -13.16 -1.29
CA THR A 223 17.23 -13.64 -1.47
C THR A 223 18.02 -13.43 -0.17
N PRO A 224 18.62 -14.49 0.42
CA PRO A 224 19.48 -14.37 1.59
C PRO A 224 20.64 -13.39 1.35
N ALA A 225 21.01 -12.64 2.38
CA ALA A 225 22.22 -11.81 2.36
C ALA A 225 23.46 -12.67 2.06
N HIS A 226 24.34 -12.18 1.19
CA HIS A 226 25.57 -12.88 0.82
C HIS A 226 26.78 -11.94 0.80
N PHE A 227 27.87 -12.33 1.47
CA PHE A 227 29.14 -11.63 1.46
C PHE A 227 30.32 -12.63 1.47
N GLY A 228 31.51 -12.17 1.10
CA GLY A 228 32.72 -13.01 1.07
C GLY A 228 33.06 -13.54 2.46
N GLY A 229 33.07 -14.87 2.63
CA GLY A 229 33.33 -15.51 3.92
C GLY A 229 32.08 -16.05 4.64
N ILE A 230 30.87 -15.74 4.17
CA ILE A 230 29.61 -16.17 4.83
C ILE A 230 29.48 -17.70 5.00
N GLU A 231 30.14 -18.48 4.14
CA GLU A 231 30.18 -19.95 4.20
C GLU A 231 30.69 -20.51 5.55
N LYS A 232 31.48 -19.73 6.31
CA LYS A 232 31.90 -20.05 7.68
C LYS A 232 30.71 -20.36 8.59
N TYR A 233 29.58 -19.66 8.39
CA TYR A 233 28.40 -19.70 9.25
C TYR A 233 27.37 -20.75 8.81
N ASN A 234 27.65 -21.56 7.78
CA ASN A 234 26.69 -22.53 7.23
C ASN A 234 26.12 -23.55 8.23
N LYS A 235 26.81 -23.82 9.34
CA LYS A 235 26.32 -24.69 10.44
C LYS A 235 25.40 -23.98 11.44
N PHE A 236 25.41 -22.65 11.44
CA PHE A 236 24.73 -21.80 12.42
C PHE A 236 23.77 -20.80 11.73
N ARG A 237 23.62 -20.88 10.41
CA ARG A 237 22.64 -20.08 9.67
C ARG A 237 21.23 -20.63 9.84
N ASP A 238 20.27 -19.73 9.85
CA ASP A 238 18.84 -20.03 9.87
C ASP A 238 18.17 -19.18 8.80
N GLU A 239 17.57 -19.83 7.79
CA GLU A 239 16.95 -19.15 6.66
C GLU A 239 15.41 -19.16 6.76
N ASP A 240 14.83 -19.98 7.65
CA ASP A 240 13.38 -20.24 7.69
C ASP A 240 12.63 -19.36 8.71
N THR A 241 13.30 -18.92 9.79
CA THR A 241 12.62 -18.22 10.90
C THR A 241 12.34 -16.74 10.59
N LEU A 242 13.34 -16.02 10.06
CA LEU A 242 13.29 -14.56 9.96
C LEU A 242 12.15 -14.07 9.07
N PHE A 243 11.98 -14.67 7.89
CA PHE A 243 10.97 -14.27 6.92
C PHE A 243 9.56 -14.29 7.49
N HIS A 244 9.21 -15.35 8.25
CA HIS A 244 7.90 -15.43 8.89
C HIS A 244 7.69 -14.32 9.91
N CYS A 245 8.70 -14.02 10.74
CA CYS A 245 8.61 -12.98 11.76
C CYS A 245 8.47 -11.58 11.14
N ILE A 246 9.33 -11.22 10.18
CA ILE A 246 9.35 -9.88 9.57
C ILE A 246 8.19 -9.66 8.59
N ALA A 247 7.74 -10.69 7.86
CA ALA A 247 6.56 -10.56 7.01
C ALA A 247 5.29 -10.34 7.84
N GLU A 248 5.15 -11.02 8.99
CA GLU A 248 4.01 -10.84 9.87
C GLU A 248 4.03 -9.46 10.56
N CYS A 249 5.20 -9.00 11.03
CA CYS A 249 5.33 -7.64 11.56
C CYS A 249 4.97 -6.54 10.55
N ARG A 250 5.13 -6.79 9.24
CA ARG A 250 4.71 -5.89 8.15
C ARG A 250 3.19 -5.92 7.89
N VAL A 251 2.46 -6.97 8.25
CA VAL A 251 0.99 -7.03 8.02
C VAL A 251 0.27 -5.97 8.86
N THR A 252 0.69 -5.80 10.11
CA THR A 252 0.06 -4.90 11.08
C THR A 252 0.88 -3.63 11.25
N LYS A 253 0.37 -2.50 10.76
CA LYS A 253 1.01 -1.17 10.79
C LYS A 253 0.99 -0.48 12.15
N VAL A 254 0.27 -1.07 13.11
CA VAL A 254 0.23 -0.64 14.51
C VAL A 254 1.37 -1.33 15.27
N CYS A 255 1.96 -0.64 16.24
CA CYS A 255 2.76 -1.28 17.29
C CYS A 255 1.90 -1.34 18.55
N ASP A 256 1.47 -2.54 18.97
CA ASP A 256 0.69 -2.68 20.18
C ASP A 256 1.62 -2.55 21.41
N THR A 257 1.76 -1.32 21.89
CA THR A 257 2.65 -0.99 23.01
C THR A 257 2.09 -1.41 24.37
N LYS A 258 0.86 -1.97 24.44
CA LYS A 258 0.21 -2.38 25.69
C LYS A 258 0.92 -3.52 26.42
N GLU A 259 1.70 -4.37 25.74
CA GLU A 259 2.50 -5.44 26.35
C GLU A 259 4.00 -5.11 26.49
N LEU A 260 4.44 -3.91 26.08
CA LEU A 260 5.86 -3.55 25.99
C LEU A 260 6.32 -2.48 27.00
N ILE A 261 5.45 -1.99 27.88
CA ILE A 261 5.78 -0.93 28.85
C ILE A 261 5.70 -1.44 30.29
N ASP A 262 6.85 -1.91 30.80
CA ASP A 262 7.20 -1.84 32.22
C ASP A 262 8.48 -0.98 32.39
N TYR A 263 8.53 0.10 31.59
CA TYR A 263 9.53 1.17 31.66
C TYR A 263 8.84 2.47 32.03
N ASP A 264 9.38 3.15 33.04
CA ASP A 264 8.88 4.43 33.55
C ASP A 264 9.21 5.59 32.58
N PHE A 265 8.37 5.75 31.54
CA PHE A 265 8.50 6.80 30.52
C PHE A 265 7.95 8.16 31.01
N ALA A 266 8.36 8.61 32.19
CA ALA A 266 8.00 9.92 32.73
C ALA A 266 8.72 11.11 32.05
N ASP A 267 9.64 10.86 31.10
CA ASP A 267 10.60 11.86 30.60
C ASP A 267 10.24 12.47 29.21
N TRP A 268 9.40 13.50 29.24
CA TRP A 268 9.43 14.74 28.43
C TRP A 268 9.64 14.73 26.88
N ARG A 269 9.37 13.65 26.14
CA ARG A 269 9.58 13.61 24.66
C ARG A 269 8.33 13.65 23.75
N TRP A 270 7.12 13.77 24.30
CA TRP A 270 5.88 13.54 23.54
C TRP A 270 5.21 14.76 22.86
N GLU A 271 5.74 15.98 23.00
CA GLU A 271 5.03 17.20 22.55
C GLU A 271 5.30 17.66 21.10
N LEU A 272 5.61 16.79 20.12
CA LEU A 272 6.14 17.25 18.80
C LEU A 272 5.65 16.56 17.50
N ILE A 273 4.42 16.03 17.44
CA ILE A 273 3.77 15.59 16.17
C ILE A 273 2.29 15.97 16.17
N MET A 274 1.83 16.89 15.29
CA MET A 274 0.44 17.41 15.34
C MET A 274 -0.16 17.89 13.98
N ILE A 275 -0.24 17.05 12.95
CA ILE A 275 -1.35 17.17 11.95
C ILE A 275 -2.43 16.14 12.30
N PHE A 276 -2.02 14.89 12.50
CA PHE A 276 -2.88 13.77 12.89
C PHE A 276 -3.13 13.71 14.43
N PRO A 277 -4.04 12.85 14.91
CA PRO A 277 -4.23 12.57 16.34
C PRO A 277 -2.92 12.13 17.04
N PRO A 278 -2.75 12.35 18.36
CA PRO A 278 -1.51 12.04 19.09
C PRO A 278 -1.27 10.53 19.32
N GLN A 279 -1.91 9.66 18.52
CA GLN A 279 -2.05 8.22 18.77
C GLN A 279 -1.96 7.37 17.49
N SER A 280 -1.82 7.95 16.29
CA SER A 280 -1.67 7.15 15.06
C SER A 280 -0.25 6.59 14.89
N PRO A 281 -0.09 5.34 14.40
CA PRO A 281 1.23 4.80 14.09
C PRO A 281 1.91 5.57 12.94
N ALA A 282 3.23 5.73 13.01
CA ALA A 282 3.99 6.50 12.01
C ALA A 282 3.87 5.93 10.58
N GLU A 283 3.72 4.61 10.42
CA GLU A 283 3.45 3.99 9.10
C GLU A 283 2.10 4.44 8.51
N ILE A 284 1.06 4.62 9.35
CA ILE A 284 -0.26 5.07 8.90
C ILE A 284 -0.23 6.53 8.46
N ASP A 285 0.49 7.41 9.17
CA ASP A 285 0.61 8.82 8.80
C ASP A 285 1.37 9.01 7.47
N LEU A 286 2.34 8.13 7.19
CA LEU A 286 3.03 8.07 5.90
C LEU A 286 2.11 7.54 4.78
N LEU A 287 1.31 6.50 5.04
CA LEU A 287 0.30 6.00 4.08
C LEU A 287 -0.85 6.99 3.83
N ARG A 288 -1.23 7.81 4.82
CA ARG A 288 -2.15 8.95 4.65
C ARG A 288 -1.55 10.00 3.72
N TYR A 289 -0.25 10.28 3.84
CA TYR A 289 0.43 11.24 2.96
C TYR A 289 0.49 10.77 1.51
N THR A 290 0.89 9.53 1.25
CA THR A 290 0.92 8.97 -0.13
C THR A 290 -0.49 8.98 -0.74
N ASN A 291 -1.51 8.61 0.04
CA ASN A 291 -2.91 8.68 -0.37
C ASN A 291 -3.38 10.09 -0.69
N TRP A 292 -3.03 11.08 0.15
CA TRP A 292 -3.40 12.48 -0.08
C TRP A 292 -2.78 13.00 -1.39
N VAL A 293 -1.48 12.79 -1.59
CA VAL A 293 -0.75 13.20 -2.81
C VAL A 293 -1.36 12.55 -4.05
N SER A 294 -1.59 11.23 -4.02
CA SER A 294 -2.18 10.48 -5.14
C SER A 294 -3.63 10.89 -5.40
N SER A 295 -4.42 11.18 -4.36
CA SER A 295 -5.80 11.66 -4.50
C SER A 295 -5.85 13.02 -5.19
N MET A 296 -4.97 13.96 -4.82
CA MET A 296 -4.93 15.28 -5.44
C MET A 296 -4.41 15.21 -6.89
N ALA A 297 -3.48 14.29 -7.19
CA ALA A 297 -3.07 14.02 -8.56
C ALA A 297 -4.21 13.44 -9.42
N HIS A 298 -5.03 12.53 -8.89
CA HIS A 298 -6.25 12.04 -9.56
C HIS A 298 -7.25 13.16 -9.85
N VAL A 299 -7.44 14.10 -8.90
CA VAL A 299 -8.29 15.30 -9.06
C VAL A 299 -7.81 16.20 -10.20
N GLU A 300 -6.51 16.48 -10.28
CA GLU A 300 -5.94 17.26 -11.39
C GLU A 300 -6.04 16.54 -12.74
N VAL A 301 -5.90 15.22 -12.75
CA VAL A 301 -6.09 14.41 -13.97
C VAL A 301 -7.55 14.40 -14.43
N MET A 302 -8.52 14.32 -13.51
CA MET A 302 -9.95 14.46 -13.82
C MET A 302 -10.27 15.84 -14.40
N ARG A 303 -9.73 16.92 -13.81
CA ARG A 303 -9.86 18.31 -14.33
C ARG A 303 -9.26 18.51 -15.71
N ALA A 304 -8.18 17.79 -16.04
CA ALA A 304 -7.48 17.93 -17.32
C ALA A 304 -8.05 17.05 -18.44
N CYS A 305 -8.69 15.92 -18.09
CA CYS A 305 -9.16 14.92 -19.03
C CYS A 305 -10.25 15.45 -19.98
N LYS A 306 -10.11 15.14 -21.27
CA LYS A 306 -11.08 15.50 -22.32
C LYS A 306 -10.94 14.61 -23.54
N PRO A 307 -11.97 14.52 -24.41
CA PRO A 307 -11.88 13.84 -25.70
C PRO A 307 -10.73 14.41 -26.55
N GLY A 308 -10.06 13.53 -27.30
CA GLY A 308 -8.93 13.88 -28.17
C GLY A 308 -7.56 13.91 -27.49
N MET A 309 -7.47 13.63 -26.18
CA MET A 309 -6.19 13.30 -25.54
C MET A 309 -5.76 11.86 -25.82
N MET A 310 -4.52 11.52 -25.48
CA MET A 310 -4.00 10.15 -25.35
C MET A 310 -3.94 9.74 -23.87
N GLU A 311 -4.06 8.45 -23.61
CA GLU A 311 -4.00 7.86 -22.26
C GLU A 311 -2.71 8.25 -21.49
N TYR A 312 -1.52 8.19 -22.14
CA TYR A 312 -0.24 8.57 -21.54
C TYR A 312 -0.14 10.05 -21.13
N GLN A 313 -1.00 10.93 -21.66
CA GLN A 313 -1.00 12.34 -21.25
C GLN A 313 -1.60 12.50 -19.84
N LEU A 314 -2.54 11.63 -19.47
CA LEU A 314 -3.10 11.58 -18.12
C LEU A 314 -2.08 11.00 -17.13
N GLU A 315 -1.39 9.91 -17.51
CA GLU A 315 -0.24 9.36 -16.78
C GLU A 315 0.84 10.41 -16.51
N SER A 316 1.20 11.19 -17.54
CA SER A 316 2.22 12.23 -17.42
C SER A 316 1.81 13.37 -16.48
N LEU A 317 0.52 13.72 -16.43
CA LEU A 317 0.00 14.74 -15.51
C LEU A 317 -0.01 14.24 -14.07
N PHE A 318 -0.39 12.97 -13.85
CA PHE A 318 -0.34 12.34 -12.54
C PHE A 318 1.08 12.37 -11.97
N LYS A 319 2.06 11.80 -12.69
CA LYS A 319 3.46 11.75 -12.28
C LYS A 319 4.06 13.14 -12.05
N HIS A 320 3.68 14.11 -12.88
CA HIS A 320 4.10 15.49 -12.68
C HIS A 320 3.58 16.05 -11.35
N HIS A 321 2.29 15.86 -11.04
CA HIS A 321 1.70 16.37 -9.80
C HIS A 321 2.31 15.71 -8.57
N THR A 322 2.39 14.37 -8.55
CA THR A 322 2.86 13.62 -7.37
C THR A 322 4.32 13.90 -7.04
N TYR A 323 5.19 14.05 -8.05
CA TYR A 323 6.58 14.42 -7.79
C TYR A 323 6.72 15.91 -7.45
N THR A 324 6.08 16.82 -8.19
CA THR A 324 6.26 18.28 -8.01
C THR A 324 5.70 18.79 -6.68
N HIS A 325 4.58 18.23 -6.22
CA HIS A 325 3.91 18.68 -4.99
C HIS A 325 4.10 17.72 -3.81
N GLY A 326 4.23 16.41 -4.07
CA GLY A 326 4.40 15.40 -3.02
C GLY A 326 5.85 14.95 -2.78
N GLY A 327 6.80 15.30 -3.63
CA GLY A 327 8.16 14.76 -3.57
C GLY A 327 8.24 13.26 -3.91
N CYS A 328 7.16 12.66 -4.43
CA CYS A 328 7.09 11.26 -4.79
C CYS A 328 7.82 11.02 -6.12
N ARG A 329 9.13 10.77 -6.05
CA ARG A 329 9.97 10.46 -7.22
C ARG A 329 9.53 9.17 -7.92
N HIS A 330 9.12 8.16 -7.14
CA HIS A 330 8.68 6.88 -7.65
C HIS A 330 7.15 6.76 -7.67
N MET A 331 6.67 5.87 -8.54
CA MET A 331 5.31 5.36 -8.53
C MET A 331 5.34 3.96 -7.91
N SER A 332 4.32 3.59 -7.13
CA SER A 332 4.23 2.27 -6.50
C SER A 332 4.20 1.14 -7.54
N TYR A 333 3.66 1.42 -8.74
CA TYR A 333 3.58 0.52 -9.90
C TYR A 333 3.52 1.31 -11.22
N THR A 334 3.50 0.61 -12.36
CA THR A 334 3.30 1.24 -13.68
C THR A 334 1.86 1.72 -13.82
N CYS A 335 1.67 3.02 -14.00
CA CYS A 335 0.37 3.66 -14.18
C CYS A 335 -0.51 2.97 -15.24
N ILE A 336 -1.75 2.67 -14.86
CA ILE A 336 -2.76 2.04 -15.71
C ILE A 336 -3.75 3.13 -16.12
N CYS A 337 -3.59 3.69 -17.33
CA CYS A 337 -4.50 4.72 -17.88
C CYS A 337 -5.36 4.09 -18.98
N ALA A 338 -6.47 3.45 -18.61
CA ALA A 338 -7.23 2.59 -19.51
C ALA A 338 -8.60 3.18 -19.86
N CYS A 339 -8.84 3.53 -21.13
CA CYS A 339 -10.08 4.22 -21.54
C CYS A 339 -10.92 3.44 -22.57
N GLY A 340 -12.24 3.39 -22.35
CA GLY A 340 -13.21 2.58 -23.11
C GLY A 340 -12.80 1.10 -23.14
N PRO A 341 -12.69 0.42 -24.30
CA PRO A 341 -12.32 -0.99 -24.35
C PRO A 341 -11.01 -1.37 -23.66
N ASN A 342 -10.07 -0.43 -23.48
CA ASN A 342 -8.83 -0.70 -22.75
C ASN A 342 -9.07 -0.97 -21.26
N ALA A 343 -10.14 -0.42 -20.65
CA ALA A 343 -10.50 -0.65 -19.25
C ALA A 343 -10.90 -2.11 -18.94
N ASN A 344 -11.05 -2.97 -19.95
CA ASN A 344 -11.15 -4.43 -19.78
C ASN A 344 -9.79 -5.11 -19.48
N ILE A 345 -8.68 -4.40 -19.59
CA ILE A 345 -7.33 -4.94 -19.42
C ILE A 345 -6.83 -4.51 -18.04
N LEU A 346 -7.00 -5.37 -17.03
CA LEU A 346 -6.81 -5.02 -15.62
C LEU A 346 -5.47 -4.33 -15.33
N HIS A 347 -4.36 -4.89 -15.83
CA HIS A 347 -3.02 -4.30 -15.77
C HIS A 347 -2.62 -3.78 -17.17
N TYR A 348 -3.30 -2.75 -17.65
CA TYR A 348 -2.90 -1.98 -18.85
C TYR A 348 -1.60 -1.18 -18.56
N GLY A 349 -1.13 -0.34 -19.48
CA GLY A 349 0.04 0.55 -19.26
C GLY A 349 1.43 -0.11 -19.27
N HIS A 350 1.53 -1.43 -19.11
CA HIS A 350 2.81 -2.16 -19.24
C HIS A 350 3.43 -2.02 -20.65
N GLY A 351 4.71 -2.35 -20.81
CA GLY A 351 5.46 -2.11 -22.07
C GLY A 351 4.90 -2.74 -23.36
N GLY A 352 4.00 -3.72 -23.28
CA GLY A 352 3.28 -4.26 -24.45
C GLY A 352 2.01 -3.47 -24.83
N ARG A 353 1.55 -2.58 -23.94
CA ARG A 353 0.39 -1.69 -24.08
C ARG A 353 0.62 -0.36 -23.32
N PRO A 354 1.65 0.43 -23.69
CA PRO A 354 2.17 1.52 -22.85
C PRO A 354 1.36 2.81 -22.94
N ASN A 355 0.10 2.77 -22.48
CA ASN A 355 -0.84 3.90 -22.42
C ASN A 355 -0.95 4.72 -23.73
N ASN A 356 -0.77 4.06 -24.88
CA ASN A 356 -0.74 4.69 -26.20
C ASN A 356 -1.73 4.06 -27.20
N GLY A 357 -2.69 3.26 -26.71
CA GLY A 357 -3.53 2.43 -27.56
C GLY A 357 -4.49 3.23 -28.43
N ARG A 358 -4.91 4.42 -27.98
CA ARG A 358 -5.96 5.19 -28.65
C ARG A 358 -6.08 6.65 -28.18
N LEU A 359 -6.75 7.45 -29.02
CA LEU A 359 -7.34 8.72 -28.60
C LEU A 359 -8.61 8.47 -27.77
N LEU A 360 -8.81 9.32 -26.76
CA LEU A 360 -10.00 9.37 -25.92
C LEU A 360 -11.20 9.90 -26.73
N LYS A 361 -12.37 9.28 -26.58
CA LYS A 361 -13.65 9.67 -27.21
C LYS A 361 -14.65 10.08 -26.14
N SER A 362 -15.59 10.95 -26.48
CA SER A 362 -16.66 11.39 -25.56
C SER A 362 -17.57 10.27 -25.05
N SER A 363 -17.60 9.11 -25.72
CA SER A 363 -18.36 7.93 -25.30
C SER A 363 -17.60 7.02 -24.33
N ASP A 364 -16.31 7.26 -24.10
CA ASP A 364 -15.49 6.39 -23.26
C ASP A 364 -15.74 6.65 -21.77
N ILE A 365 -15.70 5.60 -20.98
CA ILE A 365 -15.36 5.69 -19.56
C ILE A 365 -13.85 5.55 -19.39
N ALA A 366 -13.25 6.38 -18.56
CA ALA A 366 -11.87 6.25 -18.14
C ALA A 366 -11.82 5.37 -16.89
N LEU A 367 -10.80 4.53 -16.79
CA LEU A 367 -10.40 3.79 -15.59
C LEU A 367 -8.90 4.04 -15.42
N LEU A 368 -8.58 4.86 -14.40
CA LEU A 368 -7.25 5.34 -14.12
C LEU A 368 -6.82 4.82 -12.76
N ASP A 369 -5.88 3.89 -12.80
CA ASP A 369 -5.33 3.19 -11.66
C ASP A 369 -3.85 3.62 -11.53
N MET A 370 -3.59 4.48 -10.54
CA MET A 370 -2.30 5.15 -10.33
C MET A 370 -2.11 5.52 -8.85
N GLY A 371 -0.96 5.13 -8.29
CA GLY A 371 -0.56 5.46 -6.93
C GLY A 371 0.92 5.78 -6.80
N ALA A 372 1.23 6.81 -6.02
CA ALA A 372 2.58 7.32 -5.78
C ALA A 372 3.26 6.60 -4.62
N GLU A 373 4.59 6.50 -4.69
CA GLU A 373 5.43 6.01 -3.61
C GLU A 373 6.21 7.18 -2.96
N TYR A 374 6.13 7.33 -1.64
CA TYR A 374 6.96 8.27 -0.88
C TYR A 374 7.78 7.51 0.16
N HIS A 375 9.10 7.63 0.06
CA HIS A 375 10.05 6.96 0.96
C HIS A 375 9.78 5.45 1.09
N CYS A 376 9.62 4.76 -0.05
CA CYS A 376 9.27 3.34 -0.17
C CYS A 376 7.86 2.93 0.30
N TYR A 377 7.03 3.82 0.87
CA TYR A 377 5.63 3.51 1.18
C TYR A 377 4.73 3.82 -0.01
N ALA A 378 3.85 2.89 -0.34
CA ALA A 378 2.95 2.95 -1.49
C ALA A 378 1.67 3.74 -1.19
N SER A 379 0.96 4.05 -2.27
CA SER A 379 -0.50 4.16 -2.32
C SER A 379 -0.99 3.42 -3.55
N ASP A 380 -2.26 3.02 -3.56
CA ASP A 380 -2.93 2.38 -4.69
C ASP A 380 -4.37 2.92 -4.81
N ILE A 381 -4.68 3.55 -5.93
CA ILE A 381 -5.93 4.28 -6.12
C ILE A 381 -6.39 4.17 -7.56
N THR A 382 -7.59 3.62 -7.75
CA THR A 382 -8.31 3.65 -9.02
C THR A 382 -9.47 4.65 -8.98
N CYS A 383 -9.49 5.55 -9.96
CA CYS A 383 -10.61 6.44 -10.27
C CYS A 383 -11.21 6.07 -11.64
N SER A 384 -12.54 5.92 -11.70
CA SER A 384 -13.28 5.77 -12.97
C SER A 384 -14.20 6.95 -13.21
N PHE A 385 -14.26 7.48 -14.43
CA PHE A 385 -15.05 8.69 -14.73
C PHE A 385 -15.34 8.85 -16.23
N PRO A 386 -16.40 9.57 -16.65
CA PRO A 386 -16.76 9.71 -18.06
C PRO A 386 -15.84 10.72 -18.77
N VAL A 387 -15.18 10.32 -19.87
CA VAL A 387 -14.23 11.18 -20.61
C VAL A 387 -14.87 12.49 -21.13
N SER A 388 -16.19 12.49 -21.33
CA SER A 388 -16.97 13.67 -21.75
C SER A 388 -17.23 14.70 -20.65
N GLY A 389 -17.00 14.36 -19.38
CA GLY A 389 -17.51 15.16 -18.25
C GLY A 389 -19.02 15.01 -18.02
N THR A 390 -19.66 13.95 -18.54
CA THR A 390 -21.06 13.59 -18.26
C THR A 390 -21.28 12.08 -18.35
N PHE A 391 -21.87 11.45 -17.33
CA PHE A 391 -22.22 10.03 -17.40
C PHE A 391 -23.43 9.79 -18.33
N THR A 392 -23.35 8.77 -19.20
CA THR A 392 -24.55 8.15 -19.79
C THR A 392 -25.30 7.30 -18.76
N GLU A 393 -26.54 6.92 -19.03
CA GLU A 393 -27.34 6.04 -18.15
C GLU A 393 -26.61 4.71 -17.88
N ASP A 394 -26.07 4.07 -18.92
CA ASP A 394 -25.32 2.81 -18.82
C ASP A 394 -24.02 2.98 -18.03
N GLN A 395 -23.26 4.05 -18.27
CA GLN A 395 -22.06 4.36 -17.49
C GLN A 395 -22.40 4.59 -16.01
N ARG A 396 -23.45 5.37 -15.74
CA ARG A 396 -23.92 5.68 -14.39
C ARG A 396 -24.38 4.42 -13.65
N SER A 397 -25.15 3.55 -14.31
CA SER A 397 -25.66 2.32 -13.70
C SER A 397 -24.51 1.37 -13.30
N ILE A 398 -23.50 1.20 -14.14
CA ILE A 398 -22.33 0.36 -13.81
C ILE A 398 -21.48 1.03 -12.71
N TYR A 399 -21.26 2.34 -12.80
CA TYR A 399 -20.50 3.09 -11.80
C TYR A 399 -21.14 3.02 -10.41
N GLU A 400 -22.44 3.31 -10.29
CA GLU A 400 -23.18 3.23 -9.02
C GLU A 400 -23.20 1.79 -8.45
N SER A 401 -23.18 0.77 -9.31
CA SER A 401 -23.11 -0.64 -8.86
C SER A 401 -21.78 -0.95 -8.18
N VAL A 402 -20.66 -0.48 -8.75
CA VAL A 402 -19.32 -0.64 -8.16
C VAL A 402 -19.18 0.21 -6.89
N LEU A 403 -19.70 1.44 -6.89
CA LEU A 403 -19.72 2.31 -5.70
C LEU A 403 -20.54 1.69 -4.55
N ASN A 404 -21.66 1.02 -4.85
CA ASN A 404 -22.45 0.31 -3.83
C ASN A 404 -21.71 -0.91 -3.28
N ALA A 405 -21.00 -1.67 -4.12
CA ALA A 405 -20.11 -2.74 -3.66
C ALA A 405 -19.03 -2.21 -2.69
N GLN A 406 -18.37 -1.11 -3.05
CA GLN A 406 -17.34 -0.46 -2.22
C GLN A 406 -17.91 -0.04 -0.85
N LYS A 407 -19.05 0.66 -0.85
CA LYS A 407 -19.75 1.06 0.39
C LYS A 407 -20.24 -0.13 1.22
N SER A 408 -20.64 -1.24 0.59
CA SER A 408 -21.08 -2.44 1.32
C SER A 408 -19.90 -3.08 2.08
N VAL A 409 -18.74 -3.20 1.43
CA VAL A 409 -17.51 -3.69 2.08
C VAL A 409 -17.05 -2.73 3.16
N LEU A 410 -16.92 -1.43 2.87
CA LEU A 410 -16.46 -0.41 3.82
C LEU A 410 -17.35 -0.35 5.07
N ARG A 411 -18.66 -0.54 4.94
CA ARG A 411 -19.59 -0.59 6.08
C ARG A 411 -19.28 -1.74 7.02
N GLU A 412 -19.02 -2.94 6.48
CA GLU A 412 -18.79 -4.14 7.28
C GLU A 412 -17.34 -4.30 7.76
N LEU A 413 -16.36 -3.72 7.07
CA LEU A 413 -14.93 -3.90 7.36
C LEU A 413 -14.58 -3.47 8.79
N ARG A 414 -14.12 -4.46 9.58
CA ARG A 414 -13.67 -4.39 10.98
C ARG A 414 -12.91 -5.68 11.33
N PRO A 415 -12.19 -5.74 12.47
CA PRO A 415 -11.53 -6.96 12.94
C PRO A 415 -12.51 -8.14 13.10
N GLY A 416 -12.04 -9.36 12.83
CA GLY A 416 -12.82 -10.59 12.89
C GLY A 416 -13.62 -10.94 11.63
N VAL A 417 -13.65 -10.07 10.61
CA VAL A 417 -14.36 -10.30 9.34
C VAL A 417 -13.51 -11.14 8.36
N SER A 418 -14.14 -12.04 7.61
CA SER A 418 -13.48 -12.82 6.55
C SER A 418 -13.31 -12.01 5.26
N TRP A 419 -12.09 -11.85 4.75
CA TRP A 419 -11.84 -11.17 3.47
C TRP A 419 -12.47 -11.90 2.27
N VAL A 420 -12.59 -13.23 2.36
CA VAL A 420 -13.27 -14.07 1.38
C VAL A 420 -14.77 -13.72 1.30
N ASP A 421 -15.40 -13.43 2.44
CA ASP A 421 -16.82 -13.07 2.49
C ASP A 421 -17.06 -11.64 2.00
N MET A 422 -16.13 -10.71 2.28
CA MET A 422 -16.16 -9.35 1.72
C MET A 422 -16.07 -9.36 0.19
N HIS A 423 -15.25 -10.23 -0.41
CA HIS A 423 -15.23 -10.41 -1.87
C HIS A 423 -16.57 -10.92 -2.41
N ARG A 424 -17.21 -11.88 -1.73
CA ARG A 424 -18.55 -12.38 -2.13
C ARG A 424 -19.64 -11.33 -1.97
N GLU A 425 -19.53 -10.44 -1.00
CA GLU A 425 -20.45 -9.31 -0.84
C GLU A 425 -20.27 -8.25 -1.93
N ALA A 426 -19.03 -7.95 -2.34
CA ALA A 426 -18.77 -7.10 -3.50
C ALA A 426 -19.33 -7.70 -4.80
N GLU A 427 -19.13 -9.01 -5.05
CA GLU A 427 -19.76 -9.71 -6.17
C GLU A 427 -21.30 -9.62 -6.11
N ARG A 428 -21.90 -9.74 -4.91
CA ARG A 428 -23.36 -9.65 -4.71
C ARG A 428 -23.92 -8.31 -5.16
N GLU A 429 -23.29 -7.21 -4.75
CA GLU A 429 -23.73 -5.86 -5.13
C GLU A 429 -23.56 -5.60 -6.64
N ILE A 430 -22.46 -6.06 -7.25
CA ILE A 430 -22.24 -5.97 -8.69
C ILE A 430 -23.33 -6.75 -9.45
N LEU A 431 -23.66 -7.98 -9.02
CA LEU A 431 -24.71 -8.80 -9.63
C LEU A 431 -26.10 -8.15 -9.48
N ARG A 432 -26.47 -7.65 -8.29
CA ARG A 432 -27.70 -6.86 -8.06
C ARG A 432 -27.78 -5.65 -9.00
N GLY A 433 -26.67 -4.93 -9.16
CA GLY A 433 -26.53 -3.80 -10.07
C GLY A 433 -26.73 -4.17 -11.55
N LEU A 434 -26.14 -5.28 -11.99
CA LEU A 434 -26.30 -5.80 -13.36
C LEU A 434 -27.72 -6.31 -13.65
N ILE A 435 -28.46 -6.78 -12.64
CA ILE A 435 -29.90 -7.08 -12.77
C ILE A 435 -30.71 -5.78 -12.93
N LYS A 436 -30.43 -4.75 -12.12
CA LYS A 436 -31.06 -3.40 -12.28
C LYS A 436 -30.78 -2.81 -13.67
N CYS A 437 -29.58 -3.03 -14.21
CA CYS A 437 -29.17 -2.61 -15.55
C CYS A 437 -29.77 -3.45 -16.70
N GLY A 438 -30.46 -4.56 -16.37
CA GLY A 438 -31.08 -5.49 -17.34
C GLY A 438 -30.10 -6.40 -18.09
N VAL A 439 -28.81 -6.39 -17.73
CA VAL A 439 -27.77 -7.28 -18.29
C VAL A 439 -27.95 -8.70 -17.76
N LEU A 440 -28.31 -8.82 -16.48
CA LEU A 440 -28.69 -10.06 -15.84
C LEU A 440 -30.20 -10.11 -15.61
N LEU A 441 -30.75 -11.31 -15.58
CA LEU A 441 -32.17 -11.56 -15.40
C LEU A 441 -32.50 -11.72 -13.91
N ALA A 442 -33.61 -11.12 -13.48
CA ALA A 442 -34.19 -11.27 -12.14
C ALA A 442 -34.91 -12.62 -11.93
N ASP A 443 -34.79 -13.55 -12.88
CA ASP A 443 -35.31 -14.91 -12.85
C ASP A 443 -34.35 -15.81 -13.64
N ASP A 444 -34.27 -17.09 -13.26
CA ASP A 444 -33.43 -18.10 -13.93
C ASP A 444 -34.23 -19.13 -14.71
N GLY A 445 -35.53 -18.89 -14.91
CA GLY A 445 -36.44 -19.74 -15.69
C GLY A 445 -36.69 -21.11 -15.08
N SER A 446 -36.33 -21.31 -13.80
CA SER A 446 -36.41 -22.60 -13.11
C SER A 446 -37.84 -23.08 -12.78
N GLY A 447 -38.85 -22.24 -13.00
CA GLY A 447 -40.26 -22.59 -12.78
C GLY A 447 -40.67 -22.72 -11.31
N ASN A 448 -39.85 -22.22 -10.37
CA ASN A 448 -40.21 -22.15 -8.95
C ASN A 448 -41.49 -21.34 -8.72
N ASP A 449 -42.26 -21.72 -7.71
CA ASP A 449 -43.66 -21.30 -7.45
C ASP A 449 -43.86 -19.84 -6.98
N GLY A 450 -42.95 -18.92 -7.34
CA GLY A 450 -42.99 -17.51 -6.97
C GLY A 450 -42.65 -17.22 -5.50
N SER A 451 -42.63 -18.22 -4.61
CA SER A 451 -42.33 -18.00 -3.18
C SER A 451 -40.85 -17.69 -2.88
N ASN A 452 -39.95 -18.00 -3.83
CA ASN A 452 -38.49 -17.94 -3.62
C ASN A 452 -37.73 -17.25 -4.78
N ASN A 453 -38.35 -16.25 -5.41
CA ASN A 453 -37.80 -15.48 -6.54
C ASN A 453 -37.66 -13.97 -6.21
N ASN A 454 -37.05 -13.66 -5.06
CA ASN A 454 -36.63 -12.29 -4.76
C ASN A 454 -35.20 -12.04 -5.28
N ILE A 455 -34.79 -10.77 -5.32
CA ILE A 455 -33.49 -10.38 -5.88
C ILE A 455 -32.31 -11.06 -5.16
N ASP A 456 -32.43 -11.29 -3.86
CA ASP A 456 -31.38 -11.87 -3.03
C ASP A 456 -31.20 -13.37 -3.30
N SER A 457 -32.30 -14.12 -3.43
CA SER A 457 -32.27 -15.55 -3.72
C SER A 457 -31.72 -15.80 -5.13
N VAL A 458 -32.10 -14.97 -6.11
CA VAL A 458 -31.58 -15.04 -7.49
C VAL A 458 -30.09 -14.70 -7.52
N THR A 459 -29.68 -13.63 -6.84
CA THR A 459 -28.26 -13.24 -6.73
C THR A 459 -27.42 -14.32 -6.03
N GLN A 460 -27.97 -14.98 -5.00
CA GLN A 460 -27.28 -16.10 -4.36
C GLN A 460 -27.06 -17.27 -5.33
N ARG A 461 -28.08 -17.64 -6.14
CA ARG A 461 -27.92 -18.67 -7.17
C ARG A 461 -26.88 -18.30 -8.24
N MET A 462 -26.69 -17.01 -8.54
CA MET A 462 -25.61 -16.52 -9.42
C MET A 462 -24.22 -16.64 -8.77
N LEU A 463 -24.08 -16.34 -7.48
CA LEU A 463 -22.83 -16.55 -6.71
C LEU A 463 -22.47 -18.03 -6.60
N ASP A 464 -23.46 -18.89 -6.39
CA ASP A 464 -23.26 -20.34 -6.25
C ASP A 464 -22.63 -20.96 -7.51
N VAL A 465 -22.93 -20.41 -8.71
CA VAL A 465 -22.32 -20.79 -10.00
C VAL A 465 -21.10 -19.94 -10.40
N ASP A 466 -20.56 -19.12 -9.48
CA ASP A 466 -19.41 -18.22 -9.69
C ASP A 466 -19.60 -17.23 -10.86
N LEU A 467 -20.82 -16.70 -11.05
CA LEU A 467 -21.09 -15.70 -12.10
C LEU A 467 -20.46 -14.32 -11.80
N GLY A 468 -20.27 -13.98 -10.53
CA GLY A 468 -19.59 -12.72 -10.12
C GLY A 468 -18.19 -12.61 -10.74
N ALA A 469 -17.42 -13.69 -10.69
CA ALA A 469 -16.08 -13.81 -11.28
C ALA A 469 -15.98 -13.61 -12.80
N ILE A 470 -17.11 -13.56 -13.53
CA ILE A 470 -17.15 -13.18 -14.94
C ILE A 470 -17.04 -11.65 -15.10
N PHE A 471 -17.65 -10.91 -14.18
CA PHE A 471 -17.70 -9.45 -14.17
C PHE A 471 -16.68 -8.81 -13.23
N MET A 472 -16.19 -9.53 -12.20
CA MET A 472 -15.10 -9.13 -11.30
C MET A 472 -14.05 -10.26 -11.20
N PRO A 473 -13.15 -10.41 -12.20
CA PRO A 473 -12.25 -11.58 -12.29
C PRO A 473 -10.96 -11.50 -11.45
N HIS A 474 -10.75 -10.44 -10.66
CA HIS A 474 -9.62 -10.23 -9.75
C HIS A 474 -10.04 -10.40 -8.28
N GLY A 475 -9.12 -10.19 -7.33
CA GLY A 475 -9.47 -10.09 -5.92
C GLY A 475 -10.32 -8.84 -5.66
N MET A 476 -10.95 -8.74 -4.49
CA MET A 476 -11.63 -7.49 -4.06
C MET A 476 -10.63 -6.50 -3.42
N GLY A 477 -9.41 -6.95 -3.18
CA GLY A 477 -8.29 -6.16 -2.71
C GLY A 477 -7.23 -7.00 -2.00
N HIS A 478 -6.21 -6.31 -1.50
CA HIS A 478 -4.97 -6.88 -0.99
C HIS A 478 -4.38 -6.02 0.11
N LEU A 479 -3.42 -6.58 0.87
CA LEU A 479 -2.62 -5.80 1.81
C LEU A 479 -1.76 -4.78 1.03
N ILE A 480 -1.54 -3.61 1.62
CA ILE A 480 -0.68 -2.55 1.09
C ILE A 480 0.21 -1.94 2.20
N GLY A 481 1.39 -1.48 1.81
CA GLY A 481 2.33 -0.83 2.72
C GLY A 481 3.59 -0.39 2.01
N LEU A 482 4.70 -1.11 2.24
CA LEU A 482 5.97 -0.88 1.53
C LEU A 482 5.97 -1.43 0.10
N ASP A 483 5.10 -2.38 -0.19
CA ASP A 483 4.83 -2.86 -1.53
C ASP A 483 3.34 -2.65 -1.80
N THR A 484 2.98 -2.33 -3.05
CA THR A 484 1.56 -2.20 -3.48
C THR A 484 0.78 -3.47 -3.15
N HIS A 485 1.33 -4.62 -3.51
CA HIS A 485 0.88 -5.93 -3.06
C HIS A 485 1.76 -6.37 -1.88
N ASP A 486 1.40 -5.93 -0.67
CA ASP A 486 2.20 -6.18 0.53
C ASP A 486 2.16 -7.65 0.99
N VAL A 487 3.14 -8.02 1.80
CA VAL A 487 3.45 -9.40 2.18
C VAL A 487 2.50 -9.95 3.25
N GLY A 488 2.56 -11.26 3.51
CA GLY A 488 1.85 -11.90 4.62
C GLY A 488 0.40 -12.31 4.36
N GLY A 489 -0.14 -12.05 3.16
CA GLY A 489 -1.52 -12.42 2.79
C GLY A 489 -1.84 -13.93 2.84
N TYR A 490 -0.83 -14.80 2.69
CA TYR A 490 -0.94 -16.25 2.86
C TYR A 490 0.17 -16.83 3.76
N ALA A 491 0.35 -16.25 4.94
CA ALA A 491 1.29 -16.75 5.96
C ALA A 491 0.84 -18.09 6.60
N LYS A 492 1.74 -18.74 7.35
CA LYS A 492 1.43 -19.97 8.10
C LYS A 492 0.32 -19.71 9.11
N GLY A 493 -0.74 -20.54 9.08
CA GLY A 493 -1.93 -20.37 9.94
C GLY A 493 -3.06 -19.55 9.32
N THR A 494 -2.82 -18.85 8.21
CA THR A 494 -3.87 -18.17 7.45
C THR A 494 -4.72 -19.17 6.64
N PRO A 495 -6.00 -18.87 6.33
CA PRO A 495 -6.82 -19.71 5.47
C PRO A 495 -6.21 -19.92 4.08
N HIS A 496 -6.34 -21.14 3.55
CA HIS A 496 -5.79 -21.47 2.24
C HIS A 496 -6.46 -20.69 1.09
N ARG A 497 -5.66 -20.32 0.08
CA ARG A 497 -6.15 -19.69 -1.16
C ARG A 497 -7.18 -20.61 -1.83
N SER A 498 -8.40 -20.12 -2.01
CA SER A 498 -9.49 -20.83 -2.69
C SER A 498 -9.12 -21.17 -4.14
N THR A 499 -9.69 -22.25 -4.67
CA THR A 499 -9.54 -22.64 -6.09
C THR A 499 -10.67 -22.15 -6.99
N ARG A 500 -11.77 -21.63 -6.41
CA ARG A 500 -12.94 -21.13 -7.15
C ARG A 500 -12.59 -19.92 -8.04
N PRO A 501 -13.28 -19.70 -9.16
CA PRO A 501 -13.20 -18.44 -9.92
C PRO A 501 -13.44 -17.22 -9.01
N GLY A 502 -12.85 -16.07 -9.35
CA GLY A 502 -12.84 -14.88 -8.49
C GLY A 502 -11.89 -15.11 -7.30
N LEU A 503 -12.35 -15.86 -6.29
CA LEU A 503 -11.67 -16.11 -5.03
C LEU A 503 -10.20 -16.55 -5.14
N ARG A 504 -9.83 -17.35 -6.16
CA ARG A 504 -8.42 -17.75 -6.39
C ARG A 504 -7.47 -16.60 -6.73
N LYS A 505 -8.01 -15.41 -7.03
CA LYS A 505 -7.28 -14.18 -7.35
C LYS A 505 -7.15 -13.23 -6.17
N LEU A 506 -7.80 -13.50 -5.03
CA LEU A 506 -7.50 -12.80 -3.79
C LEU A 506 -6.03 -12.98 -3.42
N ARG A 507 -5.40 -11.90 -2.92
CA ARG A 507 -3.99 -11.91 -2.45
C ARG A 507 -3.87 -12.20 -0.96
N THR A 508 -4.98 -12.15 -0.25
CA THR A 508 -5.11 -12.63 1.13
C THR A 508 -6.41 -13.39 1.29
N ALA A 509 -6.44 -14.39 2.16
CA ALA A 509 -7.68 -14.98 2.68
C ALA A 509 -7.76 -14.88 4.21
N ARG A 510 -6.98 -13.96 4.81
CA ARG A 510 -6.98 -13.74 6.25
C ARG A 510 -8.37 -13.34 6.77
N VAL A 511 -8.59 -13.67 8.03
CA VAL A 511 -9.54 -12.92 8.85
C VAL A 511 -8.89 -11.56 9.10
N ILE A 512 -9.67 -10.48 8.97
CA ILE A 512 -9.19 -9.12 9.12
C ILE A 512 -8.86 -8.85 10.59
N GLU A 513 -7.76 -8.15 10.82
CA GLU A 513 -7.22 -7.82 12.15
C GLU A 513 -6.99 -6.30 12.22
N GLU A 514 -6.99 -5.74 13.44
CA GLU A 514 -6.67 -4.33 13.64
C GLU A 514 -5.26 -4.01 13.15
N GLY A 515 -5.08 -2.82 12.56
CA GLY A 515 -3.79 -2.36 12.08
C GLY A 515 -3.38 -2.88 10.70
N MET A 516 -4.15 -3.79 10.08
CA MET A 516 -4.02 -4.08 8.65
C MET A 516 -4.36 -2.83 7.81
N VAL A 517 -3.70 -2.68 6.66
CA VAL A 517 -4.10 -1.73 5.61
C VAL A 517 -4.34 -2.52 4.33
N LEU A 518 -5.50 -2.32 3.71
CA LEU A 518 -5.93 -3.04 2.52
C LEU A 518 -6.46 -2.09 1.44
N THR A 519 -6.27 -2.43 0.17
CA THR A 519 -7.09 -1.88 -0.91
C THR A 519 -8.52 -2.44 -0.82
N VAL A 520 -9.51 -1.61 -1.17
CA VAL A 520 -10.90 -2.02 -1.40
C VAL A 520 -11.27 -1.62 -2.83
N GLU A 521 -11.09 -2.57 -3.76
CA GLU A 521 -11.03 -2.35 -5.21
C GLU A 521 -12.12 -3.08 -6.04
N PRO A 522 -13.41 -3.06 -5.65
CA PRO A 522 -14.44 -3.71 -6.48
C PRO A 522 -14.45 -3.15 -7.91
N GLY A 523 -14.74 -4.03 -8.88
CA GLY A 523 -14.78 -3.65 -10.28
C GLY A 523 -15.73 -4.50 -11.13
N CYS A 524 -16.31 -3.89 -12.16
CA CYS A 524 -17.24 -4.53 -13.08
C CYS A 524 -16.78 -4.30 -14.53
N TYR A 525 -16.45 -5.38 -15.25
CA TYR A 525 -15.87 -5.35 -16.59
C TYR A 525 -16.64 -6.23 -17.58
N PHE A 526 -16.56 -5.88 -18.86
CA PHE A 526 -17.19 -6.60 -19.97
C PHE A 526 -16.14 -7.27 -20.86
N ILE A 527 -15.44 -8.24 -20.28
CA ILE A 527 -14.28 -8.92 -20.87
C ILE A 527 -14.73 -10.05 -21.80
N ASP A 528 -14.63 -9.84 -23.11
CA ASP A 528 -15.15 -10.74 -24.15
C ASP A 528 -14.84 -12.24 -23.96
N PRO A 529 -13.61 -12.69 -23.63
CA PRO A 529 -13.34 -14.09 -23.33
C PRO A 529 -14.16 -14.67 -22.17
N LEU A 530 -14.32 -13.92 -21.08
CA LEU A 530 -15.07 -14.37 -19.90
C LEU A 530 -16.58 -14.38 -20.19
N LEU A 531 -17.08 -13.35 -20.87
CA LEU A 531 -18.47 -13.32 -21.34
C LEU A 531 -18.77 -14.52 -22.25
N ASN A 532 -17.87 -14.87 -23.17
CA ASN A 532 -18.04 -16.02 -24.06
C ASN A 532 -18.03 -17.37 -23.31
N MET A 533 -17.22 -17.49 -22.25
CA MET A 533 -17.27 -18.66 -21.35
C MET A 533 -18.62 -18.76 -20.64
N ALA A 534 -19.09 -17.66 -20.04
CA ALA A 534 -20.38 -17.62 -19.31
C ALA A 534 -21.58 -17.90 -20.22
N LEU A 535 -21.52 -17.48 -21.49
CA LEU A 535 -22.53 -17.79 -22.49
C LEU A 535 -22.51 -19.25 -22.97
N SER A 536 -21.42 -19.98 -22.72
CA SER A 536 -21.25 -21.39 -23.11
C SER A 536 -21.53 -22.37 -21.96
N ASP A 537 -21.60 -21.89 -20.71
CA ASP A 537 -21.99 -22.70 -19.54
C ASP A 537 -23.48 -22.49 -19.24
N GLU A 538 -24.30 -23.53 -19.47
CA GLU A 538 -25.76 -23.48 -19.24
C GLU A 538 -26.14 -23.02 -17.83
N ARG A 539 -25.31 -23.29 -16.82
CA ARG A 539 -25.54 -22.90 -15.42
C ARG A 539 -25.47 -21.39 -15.23
N GLN A 540 -24.63 -20.71 -16.01
CA GLN A 540 -24.45 -19.25 -16.01
C GLN A 540 -25.32 -18.56 -17.06
N ARG A 541 -25.36 -19.11 -18.29
CA ARG A 541 -26.06 -18.60 -19.46
C ARG A 541 -27.53 -18.27 -19.20
N LYS A 542 -28.24 -19.06 -18.38
CA LYS A 542 -29.65 -18.86 -18.02
C LYS A 542 -29.93 -17.53 -17.28
N PHE A 543 -28.93 -16.96 -16.63
CA PHE A 543 -29.03 -15.69 -15.91
C PHE A 543 -28.77 -14.46 -16.80
N ILE A 544 -28.34 -14.64 -18.05
CA ILE A 544 -27.78 -13.57 -18.88
C ILE A 544 -28.77 -13.13 -19.97
N ASN A 545 -29.10 -11.84 -19.97
CA ASN A 545 -29.80 -11.20 -21.08
C ASN A 545 -28.80 -10.93 -22.22
N VAL A 546 -28.72 -11.84 -23.19
CA VAL A 546 -27.76 -11.75 -24.32
C VAL A 546 -28.01 -10.55 -25.23
N ASP A 547 -29.23 -10.04 -25.29
CA ASP A 547 -29.55 -8.90 -26.13
C ASP A 547 -28.99 -7.64 -25.49
N ARG A 548 -29.25 -7.43 -24.20
CA ARG A 548 -28.69 -6.31 -23.43
C ARG A 548 -27.18 -6.41 -23.21
N LEU A 549 -26.63 -7.61 -23.00
CA LEU A 549 -25.18 -7.81 -22.86
C LEU A 549 -24.39 -7.41 -24.11
N ARG A 550 -25.01 -7.49 -25.31
CA ARG A 550 -24.35 -7.07 -26.56
C ARG A 550 -24.04 -5.57 -26.58
N ASP A 551 -24.88 -4.74 -25.97
CA ASP A 551 -24.67 -3.28 -25.88
C ASP A 551 -23.40 -2.92 -25.09
N PHE A 552 -23.06 -3.74 -24.09
CA PHE A 552 -21.90 -3.51 -23.21
C PHE A 552 -20.57 -4.08 -23.75
N ARG A 553 -20.57 -4.79 -24.90
CA ARG A 553 -19.30 -5.25 -25.49
C ARG A 553 -18.48 -4.06 -26.00
N GLY A 554 -17.28 -3.91 -25.47
CA GLY A 554 -16.43 -2.73 -25.71
C GLY A 554 -16.74 -1.52 -24.82
N PHE A 555 -17.65 -1.64 -23.85
CA PHE A 555 -17.82 -0.63 -22.78
C PHE A 555 -16.49 -0.40 -22.04
N GLY A 556 -15.74 -1.48 -21.78
CA GLY A 556 -14.62 -1.50 -20.86
C GLY A 556 -15.09 -2.01 -19.50
N GLY A 557 -14.68 -1.33 -18.44
CA GLY A 557 -15.19 -1.56 -17.10
C GLY A 557 -15.01 -0.35 -16.20
N VAL A 558 -15.47 -0.51 -14.96
CA VAL A 558 -15.30 0.45 -13.86
C VAL A 558 -14.60 -0.29 -12.72
N ARG A 559 -13.61 0.36 -12.10
CA ARG A 559 -13.06 0.00 -10.79
C ARG A 559 -13.01 1.26 -9.92
N LEU A 560 -13.31 1.11 -8.64
CA LEU A 560 -13.13 2.15 -7.63
C LEU A 560 -12.33 1.52 -6.50
N GLU A 561 -11.21 2.14 -6.17
CA GLU A 561 -10.21 1.55 -5.27
C GLU A 561 -9.68 2.61 -4.34
N ASP A 562 -9.83 2.33 -3.05
CA ASP A 562 -9.39 3.15 -1.93
C ASP A 562 -8.45 2.31 -1.04
N ASP A 563 -7.42 2.93 -0.48
CA ASP A 563 -6.59 2.38 0.59
C ASP A 563 -7.27 2.58 1.95
N VAL A 564 -7.35 1.53 2.76
CA VAL A 564 -8.18 1.50 3.97
C VAL A 564 -7.43 0.88 5.14
N TRP A 565 -7.27 1.65 6.23
CA TRP A 565 -6.70 1.18 7.49
C TRP A 565 -7.79 0.61 8.40
N VAL A 566 -7.57 -0.59 8.96
CA VAL A 566 -8.50 -1.26 9.88
C VAL A 566 -8.25 -0.78 11.33
N THR A 567 -9.29 -0.24 11.96
CA THR A 567 -9.29 0.20 13.38
C THR A 567 -9.89 -0.89 14.28
N ALA A 568 -9.75 -0.77 15.60
CA ALA A 568 -10.32 -1.70 16.59
C ALA A 568 -11.80 -2.07 16.37
N ASP A 569 -12.60 -1.11 15.88
CA ASP A 569 -14.06 -1.18 15.74
C ASP A 569 -14.56 -1.12 14.28
N GLY A 570 -13.67 -0.93 13.31
CA GLY A 570 -14.05 -0.55 11.96
C GLY A 570 -12.88 -0.30 11.03
N CYS A 571 -12.93 0.82 10.31
CA CYS A 571 -11.86 1.23 9.40
C CYS A 571 -11.88 2.74 9.12
N GLU A 572 -10.76 3.24 8.64
CA GLU A 572 -10.56 4.57 8.08
C GLU A 572 -10.14 4.45 6.61
N ASN A 573 -10.85 5.13 5.73
CA ASN A 573 -10.48 5.25 4.32
C ASN A 573 -9.47 6.40 4.17
N LEU A 574 -8.25 6.06 3.74
CA LEU A 574 -7.12 6.98 3.59
C LEU A 574 -7.26 7.80 2.29
N THR A 575 -7.94 7.25 1.29
CA THR A 575 -8.15 7.86 -0.02
C THR A 575 -9.19 9.00 0.04
N LEU A 576 -8.89 10.10 -0.64
CA LEU A 576 -9.68 11.33 -0.64
C LEU A 576 -10.12 11.75 -2.04
N CYS A 577 -10.42 10.77 -2.90
CA CYS A 577 -10.92 11.02 -4.25
C CYS A 577 -12.43 11.35 -4.27
N PRO A 578 -12.93 12.05 -5.31
CA PRO A 578 -14.36 12.15 -5.60
C PRO A 578 -14.91 10.76 -5.94
N ARG A 579 -16.03 10.40 -5.32
CA ARG A 579 -16.66 9.08 -5.44
C ARG A 579 -18.15 9.16 -5.74
N ALA A 580 -18.88 10.17 -5.26
CA ALA A 580 -20.24 10.41 -5.75
C ALA A 580 -20.19 10.78 -7.25
N THR A 581 -21.22 10.41 -8.01
CA THR A 581 -21.33 10.82 -9.42
C THR A 581 -21.26 12.33 -9.57
N GLU A 582 -21.91 13.07 -8.67
CA GLU A 582 -21.92 14.53 -8.60
C GLU A 582 -20.53 15.09 -8.24
N GLU A 583 -19.86 14.54 -7.21
CA GLU A 583 -18.47 14.92 -6.85
C GLU A 583 -17.51 14.79 -8.03
N VAL A 584 -17.61 13.69 -8.80
CA VAL A 584 -16.78 13.46 -9.99
C VAL A 584 -17.06 14.51 -11.07
N LEU A 585 -18.34 14.81 -11.35
CA LEU A 585 -18.70 15.82 -12.34
C LEU A 585 -18.32 17.23 -11.92
N ASP A 586 -18.49 17.59 -10.65
CA ASP A 586 -18.11 18.90 -10.11
C ASP A 586 -16.59 19.12 -10.24
N VAL A 587 -15.77 18.12 -9.87
CA VAL A 587 -14.32 18.15 -10.06
C VAL A 587 -13.93 18.27 -11.53
N MET A 588 -14.55 17.51 -12.43
CA MET A 588 -14.29 17.60 -13.88
C MET A 588 -14.69 18.97 -14.47
N ASN A 589 -15.72 19.63 -13.93
CA ASN A 589 -16.11 20.98 -14.30
C ASN A 589 -15.19 22.08 -13.70
N GLY A 590 -14.28 21.70 -12.79
CA GLY A 590 -13.28 22.59 -12.20
C GLY A 590 -13.71 23.23 -10.88
N GLU A 591 -14.73 22.69 -10.20
CA GLU A 591 -15.09 23.09 -8.83
C GLU A 591 -14.00 22.69 -7.82
N ASP A 592 -14.02 23.35 -6.65
CA ASP A 592 -13.06 23.11 -5.57
C ASP A 592 -13.17 21.68 -5.00
N TRP A 593 -12.02 21.11 -4.64
CA TRP A 593 -11.90 19.84 -3.93
C TRP A 593 -10.86 20.01 -2.81
N PRO A 594 -10.98 19.34 -1.64
CA PRO A 594 -12.17 18.71 -1.08
C PRO A 594 -13.44 19.59 -1.10
N PRO A 595 -14.63 18.99 -1.09
CA PRO A 595 -15.88 19.73 -1.02
C PRO A 595 -16.04 20.35 0.37
N LYS A 596 -16.93 21.35 0.51
CA LYS A 596 -17.18 22.01 1.82
C LYS A 596 -17.93 21.11 2.81
N MET A 597 -18.65 20.10 2.31
CA MET A 597 -19.38 19.10 3.09
C MET A 597 -19.14 17.72 2.46
N ASP A 598 -18.96 16.70 3.30
CA ASP A 598 -18.94 15.32 2.86
C ASP A 598 -20.37 14.86 2.53
N VAL A 599 -20.61 14.52 1.26
CA VAL A 599 -21.91 14.01 0.79
C VAL A 599 -22.00 12.49 0.79
N MET A 600 -20.90 11.78 1.11
CA MET A 600 -20.84 10.32 1.24
C MET A 600 -20.06 9.89 2.50
N PRO A 601 -20.53 10.25 3.72
CA PRO A 601 -19.85 9.90 4.96
C PRO A 601 -19.71 8.38 5.18
N GLU A 602 -20.53 7.56 4.51
CA GLU A 602 -20.43 6.10 4.55
C GLU A 602 -19.14 5.55 3.90
N LEU A 603 -18.39 6.37 3.15
CA LEU A 603 -17.06 6.02 2.64
C LEU A 603 -15.95 6.14 3.70
N LYS A 604 -16.24 6.65 4.91
CA LYS A 604 -15.31 6.71 6.07
C LYS A 604 -13.99 7.50 5.83
N ARG A 605 -13.99 8.41 4.85
CA ARG A 605 -12.84 9.21 4.39
C ARG A 605 -12.13 10.00 5.51
N ALA A 606 -10.79 10.08 5.44
CA ALA A 606 -9.92 10.73 6.43
C ALA A 606 -9.77 12.26 6.22
N TRP A 607 -10.84 13.03 6.44
CA TRP A 607 -10.85 14.48 6.20
C TRP A 607 -10.11 15.31 7.24
N ALA A 608 -9.37 16.34 6.82
CA ALA A 608 -8.82 17.34 7.74
C ALA A 608 -9.69 18.63 7.83
N VAL A 609 -9.52 19.37 8.92
CA VAL A 609 -10.43 20.38 9.51
C VAL A 609 -10.61 21.66 8.69
N CYS A 610 -11.73 22.37 8.90
CA CYS A 610 -11.70 23.84 8.89
C CYS A 610 -12.64 24.53 9.91
N GLU A 611 -13.61 23.83 10.53
CA GLU A 611 -14.53 24.28 11.62
C GLU A 611 -15.45 25.53 11.36
N GLY A 612 -16.78 25.36 11.29
CA GLY A 612 -17.78 26.45 11.07
C GLY A 612 -18.57 26.43 9.75
N GLY A 613 -19.21 25.28 9.44
CA GLY A 613 -19.89 24.99 8.16
C GLY A 613 -19.04 24.17 7.18
N LYS A 614 -18.27 23.20 7.72
CA LYS A 614 -16.97 22.79 7.17
C LYS A 614 -16.60 21.34 7.53
N MET A 615 -15.72 20.73 6.72
CA MET A 615 -15.10 19.39 6.91
C MET A 615 -14.29 19.28 8.21
N VAL A 616 -14.35 18.14 8.92
CA VAL A 616 -13.52 17.82 10.10
C VAL A 616 -13.41 16.31 10.33
N LYS A 617 -12.20 15.77 10.50
CA LYS A 617 -11.92 14.52 11.24
C LYS A 617 -10.66 14.74 12.10
N LYS A 618 -10.85 14.87 13.42
CA LYS A 618 -9.77 14.70 14.42
C LYS A 618 -10.37 14.21 15.74
N GLU A 619 -9.95 12.99 16.11
CA GLU A 619 -10.20 12.25 17.36
C GLU A 619 -11.61 11.70 17.65
N GLN A 620 -11.65 10.39 17.95
CA GLN A 620 -12.65 9.80 18.86
C GLN A 620 -12.32 10.28 20.27
N SER A 621 -13.32 10.82 20.98
CA SER A 621 -13.24 11.28 22.37
C SER A 621 -13.47 10.16 23.39
#